data_AF-A0A106BXK2-F1
#
_entry.id   AF-A0A106BXK2-F1
#
_cell.length_a   1.000
_cell.length_b   1.000
_cell.length_c   1.000
_cell.angle_alpha   90.00
_cell.angle_beta   90.00
_cell.angle_gamma   90.00
#
_symmetry.space_group_name_H-M   'P 1'
#
loop_
_entity.id
_entity.type
_entity.pdbx_description
1 polymer ?
#
loop_
_entity_poly.entity_id
_entity_poly.type
_entity_poly.pdbx_seq_one_letter_code
_entity_poly.pdbx_strand_id
1 'polypeptide(L)'
;MQQILLNFNNPTWWFNGIFFIVLGILIAWLFKKTPTLLKKYFRNRRAKTLKKIKLERWCSSAVQYQINQAQTRFLLFVFSCFGFILWLVSSNPEKSIFQENFALGMVLTSPIYIIEFYWLFKDTYVKELIRSKRKLRITSKLTRT
;
A
#
# COMPACT_ATOMS: atom_id res chain seq x y z
N MET A 1 24.79 19.23 -39.68
CA MET A 1 23.72 19.47 -40.68
C MET A 1 23.33 18.20 -41.46
N GLN A 2 24.30 17.41 -41.94
CA GLN A 2 24.04 16.15 -42.68
C GLN A 2 23.31 15.05 -41.88
N GLN A 3 23.61 14.88 -40.58
CA GLN A 3 22.90 13.93 -39.71
C GLN A 3 21.41 14.26 -39.48
N ILE A 4 21.06 15.54 -39.46
CA ILE A 4 19.66 15.98 -39.26
C ILE A 4 18.83 15.66 -40.52
N LEU A 5 19.42 15.83 -41.71
CA LEU A 5 18.81 15.44 -42.99
C LEU A 5 18.66 13.92 -43.11
N LEU A 6 19.65 13.14 -42.66
CA LEU A 6 19.57 11.67 -42.61
C LEU A 6 18.51 11.16 -41.62
N ASN A 7 18.33 11.84 -40.48
CA ASN A 7 17.28 11.51 -39.51
C ASN A 7 15.87 11.88 -40.00
N PHE A 8 15.74 12.93 -40.81
CA PHE A 8 14.46 13.32 -41.41
C PHE A 8 13.89 12.28 -42.39
N ASN A 9 14.77 11.57 -43.10
CA ASN A 9 14.41 10.48 -44.02
C ASN A 9 14.17 9.13 -43.30
N ASN A 10 14.45 9.04 -41.99
CA ASN A 10 14.23 7.82 -41.21
C ASN A 10 12.83 7.84 -40.56
N PRO A 11 11.90 6.95 -40.97
CA PRO A 11 10.54 6.89 -40.42
C PRO A 11 10.51 6.64 -38.90
N THR A 12 11.51 5.94 -38.39
CA THR A 12 11.67 5.60 -36.96
C THR A 12 11.87 6.85 -36.09
N TRP A 13 12.52 7.89 -36.62
CA TRP A 13 12.77 9.13 -35.89
C TRP A 13 11.48 9.91 -35.66
N TRP A 14 10.63 10.00 -36.69
CA TRP A 14 9.31 10.59 -36.62
C TRP A 14 8.36 9.79 -35.72
N PHE A 15 8.38 8.46 -35.82
CA PHE A 15 7.57 7.60 -34.97
C PHE A 15 7.91 7.81 -33.49
N ASN A 16 9.19 7.85 -33.12
CA ASN A 16 9.61 8.13 -31.75
C ASN A 16 9.15 9.51 -31.27
N GLY A 17 9.34 10.56 -32.07
CA GLY A 17 8.92 11.92 -31.71
C GLY A 17 7.40 12.04 -31.51
N ILE A 18 6.61 11.52 -32.44
CA ILE A 18 5.14 11.55 -32.38
C ILE A 18 4.62 10.66 -31.25
N PHE A 19 5.22 9.49 -31.05
CA PHE A 19 4.86 8.57 -29.97
C PHE A 19 5.01 9.22 -28.59
N PHE A 20 6.13 9.90 -28.32
CA PHE A 20 6.32 10.58 -27.03
C PHE A 20 5.35 11.75 -26.83
N ILE A 21 4.97 12.48 -27.90
CA ILE A 21 3.95 13.54 -27.82
C ILE A 21 2.58 12.96 -27.48
N VAL A 22 2.15 11.90 -28.18
CA VAL A 22 0.88 11.22 -27.92
C VAL A 22 0.87 10.60 -26.52
N LEU A 23 1.96 9.95 -26.12
CA LEU A 23 2.13 9.36 -24.79
C LEU A 23 2.10 10.42 -23.70
N GLY A 24 2.73 11.58 -23.91
CA GLY A 24 2.65 12.73 -23.01
C GLY A 24 1.23 13.26 -22.83
N ILE A 25 0.45 13.39 -23.92
CA ILE A 25 -0.96 13.80 -23.87
C ILE A 25 -1.80 12.76 -23.12
N LEU A 26 -1.57 11.47 -23.36
CA LEU A 26 -2.28 10.37 -22.70
C LEU A 26 -1.98 10.32 -21.20
N ILE A 27 -0.71 10.52 -20.82
CA ILE A 27 -0.28 10.65 -19.42
C ILE A 27 -0.95 11.87 -18.78
N ALA A 28 -0.91 13.04 -19.41
CA ALA A 28 -1.54 14.25 -18.86
C ALA A 28 -3.05 14.07 -18.65
N TRP A 29 -3.73 13.39 -19.58
CA TRP A 29 -5.14 13.04 -19.46
C TRP A 29 -5.42 12.07 -18.30
N LEU A 30 -4.58 11.03 -18.14
CA LEU A 30 -4.65 10.12 -17.00
C LEU A 30 -4.47 10.87 -15.69
N PHE A 31 -3.41 11.68 -15.57
CA PHE A 31 -3.13 12.48 -14.36
C PHE A 31 -4.26 13.48 -14.01
N LYS A 32 -5.01 13.97 -15.00
CA LYS A 32 -6.17 14.84 -14.75
C LYS A 32 -7.35 14.08 -14.13
N LYS A 33 -7.58 12.82 -14.52
CA LYS A 33 -8.69 12.00 -14.02
C LYS A 33 -8.35 11.18 -12.78
N THR A 34 -7.11 10.73 -12.63
CA THR A 34 -6.65 9.91 -11.49
C THR A 34 -6.97 10.51 -10.12
N PRO A 35 -6.76 11.80 -9.80
CA PRO A 35 -7.01 12.30 -8.44
C PRO A 35 -8.49 12.23 -8.07
N THR A 36 -9.40 12.45 -9.03
CA THR A 36 -10.85 12.41 -8.78
C THR A 36 -11.33 10.98 -8.52
N LEU A 37 -10.84 10.01 -9.30
CA LEU A 37 -11.16 8.60 -9.14
C LEU A 37 -10.57 8.05 -7.83
N LEU A 38 -9.32 8.37 -7.53
CA LEU A 38 -8.66 8.02 -6.27
C LEU A 38 -9.42 8.61 -5.08
N LYS A 39 -9.79 9.90 -5.12
CA LYS A 39 -10.57 10.53 -4.04
C LYS A 39 -11.93 9.86 -3.84
N LYS A 40 -12.64 9.53 -4.93
CA LYS A 40 -13.92 8.80 -4.87
C LYS A 40 -13.72 7.40 -4.26
N TYR A 41 -12.65 6.71 -4.64
CA TYR A 41 -12.30 5.40 -4.14
C TYR A 41 -11.99 5.41 -2.64
N PHE A 42 -11.11 6.31 -2.19
CA PHE A 42 -10.77 6.50 -0.78
C PHE A 42 -12.00 6.89 0.04
N ARG A 43 -12.87 7.76 -0.48
CA ARG A 43 -14.12 8.13 0.18
C ARG A 43 -15.05 6.93 0.37
N ASN A 44 -15.21 6.11 -0.67
CA ASN A 44 -16.05 4.91 -0.61
C ASN A 44 -15.46 3.85 0.35
N ARG A 45 -14.15 3.62 0.29
CA ARG A 45 -13.44 2.75 1.24
C ARG A 45 -13.66 3.23 2.68
N ARG A 46 -13.44 4.53 2.95
CA ARG A 46 -13.66 5.12 4.28
C ARG A 46 -15.11 4.96 4.74
N ALA A 47 -16.09 5.20 3.88
CA ALA A 47 -17.50 5.01 4.22
C ALA A 47 -17.83 3.55 4.59
N LYS A 48 -17.31 2.57 3.83
CA LYS A 48 -17.45 1.14 4.16
C LYS A 48 -16.79 0.80 5.49
N THR A 49 -15.60 1.31 5.75
CA THR A 49 -14.88 1.13 7.02
C THR A 49 -15.68 1.67 8.20
N LEU A 50 -16.17 2.91 8.10
CA LEU A 50 -16.97 3.54 9.16
C LEU A 50 -18.28 2.79 9.44
N LYS A 51 -18.92 2.24 8.40
CA LYS A 51 -20.10 1.38 8.57
C LYS A 51 -19.77 0.13 9.39
N LYS A 52 -18.66 -0.55 9.09
CA LYS A 52 -18.20 -1.72 9.87
C LYS A 52 -17.90 -1.35 11.33
N ILE A 53 -17.16 -0.26 11.54
CA ILE A 53 -16.85 0.25 12.89
C ILE A 53 -18.13 0.56 13.68
N LYS A 54 -19.15 1.16 13.05
CA LYS A 54 -20.44 1.46 13.70
C LYS A 54 -21.15 0.21 14.22
N LEU A 55 -21.00 -0.93 13.54
CA LEU A 55 -21.58 -2.21 13.93
C LEU A 55 -20.76 -2.87 15.05
N GLU A 56 -19.44 -2.95 14.89
CA GLU A 56 -18.56 -3.71 15.80
C GLU A 56 -18.26 -2.98 17.13
N ARG A 57 -18.36 -1.65 17.19
CA ARG A 57 -17.94 -0.84 18.35
C ARG A 57 -18.65 -1.14 19.67
N TRP A 58 -19.85 -1.72 19.63
CA TRP A 58 -20.69 -1.93 20.80
C TRP A 58 -20.29 -3.19 21.59
N CYS A 59 -19.78 -4.21 20.90
CA CYS A 59 -19.39 -5.47 21.54
C CYS A 59 -17.90 -5.43 21.93
N SER A 60 -17.63 -5.56 23.23
CA SER A 60 -16.23 -5.51 23.72
C SER A 60 -15.40 -6.68 23.20
N SER A 61 -15.98 -7.87 23.12
CA SER A 61 -15.32 -9.08 22.61
C SER A 61 -14.97 -8.96 21.13
N ALA A 62 -15.85 -8.39 20.31
CA ALA A 62 -15.57 -8.13 18.90
C ALA A 62 -14.39 -7.17 18.71
N VAL A 63 -14.31 -6.12 19.54
CA VAL A 63 -13.18 -5.17 19.50
C VAL A 63 -11.88 -5.85 19.93
N GLN A 64 -11.89 -6.66 20.98
CA GLN A 64 -10.70 -7.41 21.41
C GLN A 64 -10.24 -8.44 20.36
N TYR A 65 -11.18 -9.10 19.68
CA TYR A 65 -10.86 -9.99 18.56
C TYR A 65 -10.12 -9.25 17.45
N GLN A 66 -10.59 -8.06 17.04
CA GLN A 66 -9.92 -7.25 16.02
C GLN A 66 -8.53 -6.79 16.47
N ILE A 67 -8.35 -6.44 17.75
CA ILE A 67 -7.05 -6.10 18.33
C ILE A 67 -6.09 -7.28 18.24
N ASN A 68 -6.51 -8.46 18.71
CA ASN A 68 -5.70 -9.67 18.63
C ASN A 68 -5.33 -9.99 17.19
N GLN A 69 -6.26 -9.84 16.25
CA GLN A 69 -5.99 -10.07 14.83
C GLN A 69 -4.97 -9.09 14.24
N ALA A 70 -4.87 -7.86 14.75
CA ALA A 70 -3.83 -6.92 14.35
C ALA A 70 -2.46 -7.30 14.96
N GLN A 71 -2.44 -7.73 16.22
CA GLN A 71 -1.24 -8.22 16.90
C GLN A 71 -0.68 -9.50 16.25
N THR A 72 -1.52 -10.46 15.88
CA THR A 72 -1.08 -11.66 15.14
C THR A 72 -0.46 -11.29 13.80
N ARG A 73 -1.03 -10.33 13.07
CA ARG A 73 -0.44 -9.86 11.80
C ARG A 73 0.90 -9.15 12.00
N PHE A 74 1.05 -8.40 13.08
CA PHE A 74 2.33 -7.82 13.47
C PHE A 74 3.38 -8.91 13.71
N LEU A 75 3.01 -9.94 14.47
CA LEU A 75 3.90 -11.08 14.71
C LEU A 75 4.29 -11.79 13.41
N LEU A 76 3.35 -12.01 12.50
CA LEU A 76 3.64 -12.60 11.18
C LEU A 76 4.62 -11.74 10.37
N PHE A 77 4.47 -10.42 10.41
CA PHE A 77 5.44 -9.49 9.79
C PHE A 77 6.82 -9.64 10.42
N VAL A 78 6.92 -9.63 11.74
CA VAL A 78 8.19 -9.79 12.47
C VAL A 78 8.83 -11.14 12.14
N PHE A 79 8.07 -12.23 12.15
CA PHE A 79 8.57 -13.56 11.75
C PHE A 79 9.03 -13.61 10.30
N SER A 80 8.32 -12.93 9.39
CA SER A 80 8.74 -12.83 7.98
C SER A 80 10.08 -12.09 7.85
N CYS A 81 10.29 -11.01 8.62
CA CYS A 81 11.56 -10.29 8.65
C CYS A 81 12.69 -11.16 9.20
N PHE A 82 12.46 -11.85 10.32
CA PHE A 82 13.45 -12.77 10.88
C PHE A 82 13.77 -13.92 9.94
N GLY A 83 12.76 -14.53 9.31
CA GLY A 83 12.96 -15.58 8.32
C GLY A 83 13.79 -15.11 7.14
N PHE A 84 13.56 -13.89 6.66
CA PHE A 84 14.35 -13.29 5.59
C PHE A 84 15.81 -13.04 6.00
N ILE A 85 16.04 -12.53 7.21
CA ILE A 85 17.41 -12.32 7.72
C ILE A 85 18.15 -13.65 7.85
N LEU A 86 17.49 -14.69 8.38
CA LEU A 86 18.07 -16.03 8.50
C LEU A 86 18.42 -16.60 7.12
N TRP A 87 17.50 -16.48 6.16
CA TRP A 87 17.72 -16.91 4.77
C TRP A 87 18.96 -16.23 4.16
N LEU A 88 19.06 -14.91 4.30
CA LEU A 88 20.21 -14.12 3.80
C LEU A 88 21.53 -14.49 4.47
N VAL A 89 21.52 -14.89 5.75
CA VAL A 89 22.73 -15.29 6.48
C VAL A 89 23.17 -16.71 6.10
N SER A 90 22.23 -17.64 5.91
CA SER A 90 22.50 -19.05 5.60
C SER A 90 22.96 -19.29 4.16
N SER A 91 22.58 -18.42 3.22
CA SER A 91 22.85 -18.61 1.79
C SER A 91 23.95 -17.68 1.27
N ASN A 92 25.11 -18.23 0.91
CA ASN A 92 26.17 -17.50 0.18
C ASN A 92 25.76 -16.99 -1.22
N PRO A 93 24.99 -17.71 -2.07
CA PRO A 93 24.70 -17.26 -3.44
C PRO A 93 23.69 -16.11 -3.52
N GLU A 94 22.98 -15.80 -2.44
CA GLU A 94 21.98 -14.73 -2.44
C GLU A 94 22.62 -13.36 -2.22
N LYS A 95 23.71 -13.32 -1.45
CA LYS A 95 24.53 -12.11 -1.29
C LYS A 95 25.12 -11.66 -2.63
N SER A 96 25.52 -12.59 -3.49
CA SER A 96 26.00 -12.25 -4.84
C SER A 96 24.86 -11.76 -5.75
N ILE A 97 23.64 -12.30 -5.65
CA ILE A 97 22.48 -11.81 -6.43
C ILE A 97 22.14 -10.36 -6.05
N PHE A 98 22.20 -10.00 -4.77
CA PHE A 98 21.99 -8.62 -4.33
C PHE A 98 23.10 -7.66 -4.81
N GLN A 99 24.33 -8.15 -4.98
CA GLN A 99 25.46 -7.36 -5.48
C GLN A 99 25.44 -7.21 -7.01
N GLU A 100 25.07 -8.26 -7.74
CA GLU A 100 25.03 -8.26 -9.20
C GLU A 100 23.80 -7.54 -9.75
N ASN A 101 22.63 -7.70 -9.11
CA ASN A 101 21.40 -7.08 -9.58
C ASN A 101 20.47 -6.69 -8.43
N PHE A 102 20.60 -5.43 -8.02
CA PHE A 102 19.78 -4.81 -6.98
C PHE A 102 18.27 -4.93 -7.24
N ALA A 103 17.83 -4.86 -8.51
CA ALA A 103 16.42 -4.96 -8.86
C ALA A 103 15.86 -6.36 -8.57
N LEU A 104 16.63 -7.42 -8.83
CA LEU A 104 16.24 -8.80 -8.47
C LEU A 104 16.18 -8.96 -6.95
N GLY A 105 17.12 -8.36 -6.22
CA GLY A 105 17.09 -8.31 -4.77
C GLY A 105 15.80 -7.67 -4.22
N MET A 106 15.35 -6.55 -4.80
CA MET A 106 14.09 -5.91 -4.42
C MET A 106 12.84 -6.75 -4.71
N VAL A 107 12.82 -7.48 -5.83
CA VAL A 107 11.71 -8.39 -6.14
C VAL A 107 11.65 -9.51 -5.11
N LEU A 108 12.79 -9.98 -4.66
CA LEU A 108 12.90 -11.07 -3.69
C LEU A 108 12.44 -10.64 -2.28
N THR A 109 12.65 -9.37 -1.90
CA THR A 109 12.08 -8.81 -0.65
C THR A 109 10.62 -8.39 -0.76
N SER A 110 10.02 -8.39 -1.95
CA SER A 110 8.64 -7.96 -2.17
C SER A 110 7.58 -8.61 -1.27
N PRO A 111 7.66 -9.91 -0.90
CA PRO A 111 6.66 -10.52 -0.03
C PRO A 111 6.58 -9.89 1.36
N ILE A 112 7.71 -9.40 1.88
CA ILE A 112 7.80 -8.76 3.20
C ILE A 112 6.99 -7.46 3.19
N TYR A 113 7.15 -6.65 2.15
CA TYR A 113 6.39 -5.41 1.99
C TYR A 113 4.89 -5.68 1.85
N ILE A 114 4.47 -6.76 1.17
CA ILE A 114 3.05 -7.12 1.07
C ILE A 114 2.46 -7.42 2.46
N ILE A 115 3.19 -8.16 3.30
CA ILE A 115 2.77 -8.48 4.67
C ILE A 115 2.73 -7.21 5.52
N GLU A 116 3.73 -6.34 5.39
CA GLU A 116 3.79 -5.05 6.08
C GLU A 116 2.57 -4.18 5.74
N PHE A 117 2.24 -4.02 4.46
CA PHE A 117 1.07 -3.27 4.02
C PHE A 117 -0.22 -3.85 4.63
N TYR A 118 -0.37 -5.17 4.62
CA TYR A 118 -1.55 -5.83 5.17
C TYR A 118 -1.68 -5.62 6.68
N TRP A 119 -0.57 -5.69 7.41
CA TRP A 119 -0.52 -5.36 8.83
C TRP A 119 -0.91 -3.89 9.08
N LEU A 120 -0.31 -2.95 8.34
CA LEU A 120 -0.53 -1.51 8.53
C LEU A 120 -1.98 -1.11 8.27
N PHE A 121 -2.62 -1.69 7.24
CA PHE A 121 -4.05 -1.46 6.98
C PHE A 121 -4.94 -1.94 8.14
N LYS A 122 -4.57 -3.06 8.78
CA LYS A 122 -5.34 -3.64 9.89
C LYS A 122 -5.10 -2.89 11.20
N ASP A 123 -3.87 -2.49 11.47
CA ASP A 123 -3.54 -1.64 12.62
C ASP A 123 -4.28 -0.29 12.55
N THR A 124 -4.27 0.36 11.39
CA THR A 124 -5.01 1.62 11.17
C THR A 124 -6.50 1.45 11.45
N TYR A 125 -7.11 0.36 10.97
CA TYR A 125 -8.52 0.04 11.24
C TYR A 125 -8.79 -0.12 12.75
N VAL A 126 -7.95 -0.87 13.46
CA VAL A 126 -8.12 -1.13 14.89
C VAL A 126 -7.97 0.16 15.70
N LYS A 127 -7.00 1.02 15.35
CA LYS A 127 -6.85 2.34 15.98
C LYS A 127 -8.10 3.21 15.81
N GLU A 128 -8.70 3.23 14.61
CA GLU A 128 -9.97 3.93 14.38
C GLU A 128 -11.13 3.32 15.18
N LEU A 129 -11.21 1.98 15.25
CA LEU A 129 -12.22 1.25 16.02
C LEU A 129 -12.14 1.60 17.51
N ILE A 130 -10.95 1.53 18.11
CA ILE A 130 -10.73 1.89 19.52
C ILE A 130 -11.09 3.36 19.77
N ARG A 131 -10.68 4.28 18.88
CA ARG A 131 -11.01 5.71 18.99
C ARG A 131 -12.52 5.92 18.96
N SER A 132 -13.25 5.17 18.16
CA SER A 132 -14.72 5.24 18.09
C SER A 132 -15.42 4.69 19.34
N LYS A 133 -14.91 3.58 19.91
CA LYS A 133 -15.43 3.00 21.16
C LYS A 133 -15.23 3.94 22.34
N ARG A 134 -14.08 4.62 22.42
CA ARG A 134 -13.79 5.62 23.48
C ARG A 134 -14.84 6.73 23.53
N LYS A 135 -15.42 7.13 22.39
CA LYS A 135 -16.48 8.16 22.33
C LYS A 135 -17.78 7.72 23.03
N LEU A 136 -18.09 6.43 23.04
CA LEU A 136 -19.28 5.89 23.73
C LEU A 136 -19.15 5.94 25.26
N ARG A 137 -17.91 5.87 25.77
CA ARG A 137 -17.63 5.84 27.22
C ARG A 137 -17.90 7.19 27.91
N ILE A 138 -17.94 8.30 27.18
CA ILE A 138 -18.08 9.64 27.75
C ILE A 138 -19.55 9.98 28.08
N THR A 139 -20.52 9.25 27.52
CA THR A 139 -21.95 9.53 27.73
C THR A 139 -22.54 8.92 29.01
N SER A 140 -21.83 8.07 29.75
CA SER A 140 -22.41 7.38 30.93
C SER A 140 -22.35 8.18 32.24
N LYS A 141 -22.23 9.51 32.20
CA LYS A 141 -22.19 10.38 33.40
C LYS A 141 -23.54 11.00 33.80
N LEU A 142 -24.67 10.42 33.35
CA LEU A 142 -26.02 10.92 33.66
C LEU A 142 -26.97 9.78 34.05
N THR A 143 -26.60 9.00 35.06
CA THR A 143 -27.60 8.26 35.86
C THR A 143 -26.97 7.87 37.19
N ARG A 144 -27.19 8.73 38.19
CA ARG A 144 -27.21 8.42 39.64
C ARG A 144 -27.70 9.68 40.33
N THR A 145 -29.00 9.91 40.18
CA THR A 145 -29.86 10.45 41.25
C THR A 145 -29.85 9.50 42.42
#